data_AF-A0A355GEK2-F1
#
_entry.id   AF-A0A355GEK2-F1
#
_cell.length_a   1.000
_cell.length_b   1.000
_cell.length_c   1.000
_cell.angle_alpha   90.00
_cell.angle_beta   90.00
_cell.angle_gamma   90.00
#
_symmetry.space_group_name_H-M   'P 1'
#
loop_
_entity.id
_entity.type
_entity.pdbx_description
1 polymer ?
#
loop_
_entity_poly.entity_id
_entity_poly.type
_entity_poly.pdbx_seq_one_letter_code
_entity_poly.pdbx_strand_id
1 'polypeptide(L)'
;MNHLAFVKRFLCLLSLSLALPLSASPSSAQQEKTAKTSTPASYRELILSDQPTLYWNFETLAPEGYSSVVTEKEKNEPVKALVSGKLADPAAGPRPSEFPLFSAKNQAASFQPGEGFLRVVDPGEKSVLDYTAGDAITLEAWVNLNSTKAGRHYYIIGKGRTNRKGVARDNQNYGFRVTGSEISFLFRGQPEKKDQKADFHRWTSSGAGISAHNWHHVAVTYTFVKKKSLKAYVDGQPVSGKWDMGGDTTLAPVVDNDEVWIGSSMGGSAGSSFDGQMDELAVYRKALSAKQVASHFKYHAPDPQIDWTAIPEDRVKVDILEGVPNKKSWTFRPPRLAESFTQPHFALIEIPNRYSSRGIKVDRPDPFLVRA
;
A
#
# COMPACT_ATOMS: atom_id res chain seq x y z
N MET A 1 32.52 47.21 -38.01
CA MET A 1 34.00 47.26 -37.92
C MET A 1 34.39 46.29 -36.80
N ASN A 2 34.68 44.99 -37.05
CA ASN A 2 35.98 44.42 -37.48
C ASN A 2 37.15 45.01 -36.68
N HIS A 3 38.08 44.33 -35.99
CA HIS A 3 38.57 42.94 -35.82
C HIS A 3 39.26 42.90 -34.41
N LEU A 4 39.60 41.81 -33.70
CA LEU A 4 40.56 40.70 -33.88
C LEU A 4 40.40 39.81 -32.61
N ALA A 5 40.16 38.50 -32.62
CA ALA A 5 41.06 37.38 -32.94
C ALA A 5 42.36 37.30 -32.09
N PHE A 6 42.42 36.38 -31.11
CA PHE A 6 43.69 35.85 -30.61
C PHE A 6 43.67 34.32 -30.56
N VAL A 7 44.59 33.75 -31.35
CA VAL A 7 44.90 32.35 -31.54
C VAL A 7 45.98 31.95 -30.52
N LYS A 8 45.90 30.78 -29.90
CA LYS A 8 47.07 30.12 -29.30
C LYS A 8 47.21 28.69 -29.82
N ARG A 9 48.40 28.42 -30.36
CA ARG A 9 48.82 27.21 -31.07
C ARG A 9 49.23 26.08 -30.12
N PHE A 10 48.91 24.88 -30.59
CA PHE A 10 49.57 23.57 -30.46
C PHE A 10 50.95 23.46 -29.78
N LEU A 11 51.09 22.40 -28.97
CA LEU A 11 52.33 21.64 -28.81
C LEU A 11 52.00 20.14 -28.98
N CYS A 12 52.57 19.51 -30.01
CA CYS A 12 52.56 18.06 -30.24
C CYS A 12 53.66 17.40 -29.40
N LEU A 13 53.35 16.26 -28.77
CA LEU A 13 54.34 15.27 -28.36
C LEU A 13 53.91 13.90 -28.89
N LEU A 14 54.71 13.37 -29.82
CA LEU A 14 54.67 12.01 -30.32
C LEU A 14 55.19 11.05 -29.24
N SER A 15 54.46 9.95 -28.99
CA SER A 15 55.04 8.74 -28.40
C SER A 15 54.57 7.53 -29.21
N LEU A 16 55.52 6.87 -29.87
CA LEU A 16 55.35 5.67 -30.68
C LEU A 16 55.83 4.43 -29.89
N SER A 17 55.27 3.25 -30.20
CA SER A 17 55.68 1.88 -29.79
C SER A 17 55.05 1.38 -28.49
N LEU A 18 54.52 0.15 -28.33
CA LEU A 18 54.80 -1.12 -29.01
C LEU A 18 53.57 -2.05 -28.84
N ALA A 19 53.12 -2.72 -29.89
CA ALA A 19 52.05 -3.72 -29.82
C ALA A 19 52.64 -5.11 -29.53
N LEU A 20 52.12 -5.78 -28.51
CA LEU A 20 52.34 -7.20 -28.22
C LEU A 20 50.98 -7.93 -28.23
N PRO A 21 50.85 -9.09 -28.89
CA PRO A 21 49.62 -9.84 -28.91
C PRO A 21 49.51 -10.70 -27.64
N LEU A 22 48.55 -10.42 -26.76
CA LEU A 22 48.14 -11.39 -25.74
C LEU A 22 47.06 -12.30 -26.32
N SER A 23 47.44 -13.57 -26.44
CA SER A 23 46.60 -14.73 -26.72
C SER A 23 45.46 -14.84 -25.69
N ALA A 24 44.23 -14.90 -26.19
CA ALA A 24 43.06 -15.20 -25.37
C ALA A 24 43.07 -16.68 -24.97
N SER A 25 43.20 -16.96 -23.66
CA SER A 25 42.86 -18.26 -23.09
C SER A 25 41.34 -18.34 -22.88
N PRO A 26 40.68 -19.48 -23.16
CA PRO A 26 39.25 -19.63 -22.91
C PRO A 26 39.03 -19.77 -21.39
N SER A 27 38.53 -18.73 -20.76
CA SER A 27 38.04 -18.80 -19.38
C SER A 27 36.78 -19.67 -19.36
N SER A 28 36.82 -20.69 -18.50
CA SER A 28 35.73 -21.61 -18.20
C SER A 28 34.40 -20.87 -18.02
N ALA A 29 33.45 -21.11 -18.92
CA ALA A 29 32.08 -20.69 -18.78
C ALA A 29 31.44 -21.56 -17.69
N GLN A 30 31.38 -21.04 -16.46
CA GLN A 30 30.39 -21.52 -15.49
C GLN A 30 29.01 -21.20 -16.06
N GLN A 31 28.29 -22.24 -16.48
CA GLN A 31 26.86 -22.16 -16.75
C GLN A 31 26.15 -21.68 -15.49
N GLU A 32 25.86 -20.38 -15.46
CA GLU A 32 24.83 -19.83 -14.60
C GLU A 32 23.53 -20.52 -15.00
N LYS A 33 23.04 -21.44 -14.15
CA LYS A 33 21.68 -21.96 -14.27
C LYS A 33 20.75 -20.76 -14.14
N THR A 34 20.32 -20.22 -15.28
CA THR A 34 19.14 -19.37 -15.36
C THR A 34 17.97 -20.20 -14.85
N ALA A 35 17.65 -20.04 -13.56
CA ALA A 35 16.40 -20.50 -13.01
C ALA A 35 15.30 -19.79 -13.81
N LYS A 36 14.58 -20.56 -14.65
CA LYS A 36 13.35 -20.09 -15.28
C LYS A 36 12.42 -19.67 -14.15
N THR A 37 12.32 -18.38 -13.89
CA THR A 37 11.31 -17.82 -13.01
C THR A 37 10.00 -17.97 -13.76
N SER A 38 9.22 -19.00 -13.42
CA SER A 38 7.85 -19.12 -13.90
C SER A 38 7.09 -17.87 -13.47
N THR A 39 6.51 -17.15 -14.42
CA THR A 39 5.54 -16.08 -14.11
C THR A 39 4.48 -16.68 -13.17
N PRO A 40 4.22 -16.08 -11.99
CA PRO A 40 3.23 -16.62 -11.06
C PRO A 40 1.86 -16.66 -11.74
N ALA A 41 1.15 -17.77 -11.59
CA ALA A 41 -0.15 -17.99 -12.22
C ALA A 41 -1.29 -17.30 -11.45
N SER A 42 -1.06 -16.92 -10.19
CA SER A 42 -1.99 -16.17 -9.36
C SER A 42 -1.30 -15.17 -8.43
N TYR A 43 -2.07 -14.22 -7.91
CA TYR A 43 -1.60 -13.27 -6.91
C TYR A 43 -1.10 -13.97 -5.64
N ARG A 44 -1.85 -14.98 -5.18
CA ARG A 44 -1.48 -15.79 -4.01
C ARG A 44 -0.12 -16.48 -4.17
N GLU A 45 0.14 -17.09 -5.32
CA GLU A 45 1.45 -17.71 -5.59
C GLU A 45 2.60 -16.70 -5.57
N LEU A 46 2.35 -15.50 -6.10
CA LEU A 46 3.31 -14.41 -6.08
C LEU A 46 3.67 -14.01 -4.65
N ILE A 47 2.67 -13.73 -3.80
CA ILE A 47 2.88 -13.37 -2.40
C ILE A 47 3.61 -14.49 -1.63
N LEU A 48 3.17 -15.74 -1.80
CA LEU A 48 3.79 -16.89 -1.13
C LEU A 48 5.23 -17.15 -1.58
N SER A 49 5.59 -16.82 -2.83
CA SER A 49 6.97 -16.94 -3.32
C SER A 49 7.95 -16.04 -2.56
N ASP A 50 7.44 -14.92 -2.04
CA ASP A 50 8.18 -14.00 -1.17
C ASP A 50 8.12 -14.38 0.31
N GLN A 51 7.56 -15.54 0.68
CA GLN A 51 7.62 -16.12 2.03
C GLN A 51 7.20 -15.13 3.14
N PRO A 52 5.93 -14.69 3.17
CA PRO A 52 5.39 -13.90 4.26
C PRO A 52 5.42 -14.71 5.56
N THR A 53 5.64 -14.03 6.67
CA THR A 53 5.49 -14.61 8.01
C THR A 53 4.03 -14.86 8.32
N LEU A 54 3.14 -13.94 7.93
CA LEU A 54 1.70 -14.07 8.05
C LEU A 54 1.04 -13.48 6.81
N TYR A 55 -0.03 -14.12 6.34
CA TYR A 55 -0.74 -13.69 5.14
C TYR A 55 -2.21 -14.08 5.22
N TRP A 56 -3.10 -13.10 5.08
CA TRP A 56 -4.55 -13.30 5.03
C TRP A 56 -5.07 -12.79 3.69
N ASN A 57 -5.64 -13.71 2.90
CA ASN A 57 -6.21 -13.41 1.59
C ASN A 57 -7.71 -13.08 1.63
N PHE A 58 -8.32 -13.08 2.82
CA PHE A 58 -9.72 -12.70 3.07
C PHE A 58 -10.83 -13.34 2.19
N GLU A 59 -10.53 -14.44 1.48
CA GLU A 59 -11.46 -15.11 0.56
C GLU A 59 -12.66 -15.75 1.27
N THR A 60 -12.45 -16.31 2.46
CA THR A 60 -13.48 -17.05 3.21
C THR A 60 -13.53 -16.59 4.66
N LEU A 61 -14.64 -15.98 5.05
CA LEU A 61 -14.95 -15.67 6.44
C LEU A 61 -15.54 -16.91 7.13
N ALA A 62 -14.81 -17.47 8.11
CA ALA A 62 -15.34 -18.50 9.01
C ALA A 62 -16.06 -17.83 10.21
N PRO A 63 -16.86 -18.58 11.00
CA PRO A 63 -17.60 -18.02 12.13
C PRO A 63 -16.73 -17.25 13.14
N GLU A 64 -15.50 -17.72 13.39
CA GLU A 64 -14.56 -17.09 14.29
C GLU A 64 -13.75 -15.95 13.65
N GLY A 65 -13.67 -15.89 12.33
CA GLY A 65 -12.88 -14.92 11.57
C GLY A 65 -12.11 -15.52 10.39
N TYR A 66 -10.94 -14.96 10.10
CA TYR A 66 -10.13 -15.37 8.95
C TYR A 66 -8.91 -16.17 9.40
N SER A 67 -8.53 -17.17 8.61
CA SER A 67 -7.32 -17.96 8.85
C SER A 67 -6.20 -17.47 7.95
N SER A 68 -4.97 -17.42 8.47
CA SER A 68 -3.83 -17.15 7.60
C SER A 68 -3.66 -18.27 6.59
N VAL A 69 -3.16 -17.93 5.42
CA VAL A 69 -2.73 -18.89 4.42
C VAL A 69 -1.43 -19.53 4.90
N VAL A 70 -1.38 -20.86 4.88
CA VAL A 70 -0.16 -21.65 5.13
C VAL A 70 0.18 -22.43 3.87
N THR A 71 1.47 -22.61 3.59
CA THR A 71 1.90 -23.51 2.52
C THR A 71 1.99 -24.94 3.02
N GLU A 72 1.72 -25.93 2.16
CA GLU A 72 1.85 -27.36 2.53
C GLU A 72 3.26 -27.72 3.01
N LYS A 73 4.27 -26.94 2.62
CA LYS A 73 5.67 -27.11 3.02
C LYS A 73 5.93 -26.70 4.46
N GLU A 74 5.12 -25.81 5.05
CA GLU A 74 5.43 -25.19 6.33
C GLU A 74 4.92 -25.95 7.55
N LYS A 75 4.04 -26.95 7.41
CA LYS A 75 3.45 -27.77 8.52
C LYS A 75 2.93 -26.97 9.74
N ASN A 76 2.85 -25.65 9.66
CA ASN A 76 2.42 -24.77 10.74
C ASN A 76 0.90 -24.65 10.74
N GLU A 77 0.33 -24.51 11.93
CA GLU A 77 -1.10 -24.21 12.06
C GLU A 77 -1.39 -22.78 11.57
N PRO A 78 -2.51 -22.56 10.85
CA PRO A 78 -2.95 -21.23 10.48
C PRO A 78 -3.16 -20.31 11.69
N VAL A 79 -2.61 -19.10 11.63
CA VAL A 79 -2.87 -18.07 12.62
C VAL A 79 -4.22 -17.43 12.36
N LYS A 80 -5.09 -17.46 13.37
CA LYS A 80 -6.45 -16.93 13.28
C LYS A 80 -6.47 -15.42 13.56
N ALA A 81 -7.12 -14.68 12.66
CA ALA A 81 -7.54 -13.31 12.86
C ALA A 81 -9.03 -13.33 13.28
N LEU A 82 -9.27 -13.22 14.58
CA LEU A 82 -10.57 -13.44 15.21
C LEU A 82 -11.44 -12.18 15.10
N VAL A 83 -12.73 -12.33 14.80
CA VAL A 83 -13.66 -11.21 14.79
C VAL A 83 -13.83 -10.62 16.19
N SER A 84 -13.74 -9.30 16.30
CA SER A 84 -14.14 -8.52 17.46
C SER A 84 -15.18 -7.49 17.04
N GLY A 85 -16.34 -7.48 17.71
CA GLY A 85 -17.48 -6.67 17.28
C GLY A 85 -18.21 -7.29 16.09
N LYS A 86 -18.68 -6.45 15.17
CA LYS A 86 -19.41 -6.86 13.96
C LYS A 86 -18.69 -6.39 12.72
N LEU A 87 -18.28 -7.33 11.86
CA LEU A 87 -17.81 -7.00 10.52
C LEU A 87 -18.98 -6.81 9.56
N ALA A 88 -18.76 -6.00 8.53
CA ALA A 88 -19.68 -5.93 7.41
C ALA A 88 -19.53 -7.18 6.54
N ASP A 89 -20.55 -7.47 5.72
CA ASP A 89 -20.50 -8.61 4.81
C ASP A 89 -19.29 -8.50 3.86
N PRO A 90 -18.61 -9.62 3.54
CA PRO A 90 -17.54 -9.64 2.56
C PRO A 90 -18.00 -9.02 1.23
N ALA A 91 -17.07 -8.37 0.54
CA ALA A 91 -17.33 -7.70 -0.72
C ALA A 91 -16.40 -8.22 -1.81
N ALA A 92 -16.65 -7.82 -3.06
CA ALA A 92 -15.74 -8.11 -4.15
C ALA A 92 -14.36 -7.49 -3.94
N GLY A 93 -13.31 -8.31 -3.95
CA GLY A 93 -11.92 -7.87 -3.98
C GLY A 93 -11.47 -7.35 -5.36
N PRO A 94 -10.17 -7.08 -5.57
CA PRO A 94 -9.61 -6.87 -6.91
C PRO A 94 -9.93 -8.07 -7.82
N ARG A 95 -10.33 -7.82 -9.07
CA ARG A 95 -10.75 -8.85 -10.03
C ARG A 95 -10.30 -8.54 -11.46
N PRO A 96 -10.25 -9.54 -12.35
CA PRO A 96 -10.10 -9.33 -13.79
C PRO A 96 -11.26 -8.51 -14.38
N SER A 97 -11.06 -7.78 -15.48
CA SER A 97 -9.83 -7.69 -16.28
C SER A 97 -8.78 -6.71 -15.71
N GLU A 98 -9.18 -5.80 -14.83
CA GLU A 98 -8.31 -4.75 -14.27
C GLU A 98 -7.16 -5.32 -13.44
N PHE A 99 -7.42 -6.37 -12.65
CA PHE A 99 -6.42 -7.03 -11.80
C PHE A 99 -6.24 -8.49 -12.23
N PRO A 100 -5.40 -8.75 -13.25
CA PRO A 100 -5.35 -10.03 -13.97
C PRO A 100 -4.79 -11.21 -13.16
N LEU A 101 -4.14 -10.95 -12.02
CA LEU A 101 -3.60 -11.99 -11.14
C LEU A 101 -4.64 -12.55 -10.15
N PHE A 102 -5.81 -11.91 -10.06
CA PHE A 102 -6.86 -12.29 -9.12
C PHE A 102 -7.90 -13.20 -9.76
N SER A 103 -8.59 -13.98 -8.93
CA SER A 103 -9.74 -14.78 -9.33
C SER A 103 -10.93 -13.89 -9.70
N ALA A 104 -11.75 -14.32 -10.67
CA ALA A 104 -13.02 -13.65 -10.98
C ALA A 104 -14.02 -13.65 -9.79
N LYS A 105 -13.80 -14.52 -8.79
CA LYS A 105 -14.63 -14.63 -7.59
C LYS A 105 -13.98 -14.03 -6.34
N ASN A 106 -12.80 -13.41 -6.47
CA ASN A 106 -12.00 -12.90 -5.36
C ASN A 106 -12.83 -12.05 -4.39
N GLN A 107 -12.74 -12.32 -3.11
CA GLN A 107 -13.42 -11.59 -2.03
C GLN A 107 -12.45 -10.77 -1.20
N ALA A 108 -12.99 -9.78 -0.49
CA ALA A 108 -12.26 -8.96 0.45
C ALA A 108 -13.04 -8.85 1.77
N ALA A 109 -12.32 -8.61 2.86
CA ALA A 109 -12.91 -8.30 4.15
C ALA A 109 -13.44 -6.86 4.17
N SER A 110 -14.61 -6.64 4.76
CA SER A 110 -15.26 -5.34 4.86
C SER A 110 -15.29 -4.82 6.30
N PHE A 111 -14.90 -3.57 6.50
CA PHE A 111 -14.83 -2.93 7.81
C PHE A 111 -15.66 -1.65 7.85
N GLN A 112 -16.29 -1.43 9.00
CA GLN A 112 -17.00 -0.19 9.32
C GLN A 112 -16.40 0.44 10.58
N PRO A 113 -16.21 1.78 10.61
CA PRO A 113 -15.56 2.44 11.74
C PRO A 113 -16.29 2.23 13.06
N GLY A 114 -15.60 1.69 14.06
CA GLY A 114 -16.15 1.46 15.41
C GLY A 114 -17.10 0.27 15.54
N GLU A 115 -17.40 -0.45 14.46
CA GLU A 115 -18.32 -1.60 14.47
C GLU A 115 -17.60 -2.92 14.75
N GLY A 116 -16.48 -3.16 14.06
CA GLY A 116 -15.73 -4.39 14.21
C GLY A 116 -14.37 -4.38 13.52
N PHE A 117 -13.50 -5.26 13.99
CA PHE A 117 -12.13 -5.44 13.50
C PHE A 117 -11.69 -6.89 13.73
N LEU A 118 -10.50 -7.24 13.24
CA LEU A 118 -9.93 -8.57 13.49
C LEU A 118 -8.78 -8.51 14.49
N ARG A 119 -8.69 -9.54 15.31
CA ARG A 119 -7.80 -9.63 16.46
C ARG A 119 -6.95 -10.89 16.36
N VAL A 120 -5.65 -10.70 16.25
CA VAL A 120 -4.67 -11.78 16.23
C VAL A 120 -4.03 -11.84 17.61
N VAL A 121 -4.23 -12.98 18.28
CA VAL A 121 -3.70 -13.22 19.63
C VAL A 121 -2.19 -13.37 19.54
N ASP A 122 -1.49 -12.62 20.38
CA ASP A 122 -0.05 -12.78 20.52
C ASP A 122 0.26 -14.05 21.34
N PRO A 123 1.09 -14.98 20.85
CA PRO A 123 1.39 -16.22 21.55
C PRO A 123 2.32 -16.04 22.76
N GLY A 124 2.90 -14.86 22.97
CA GLY A 124 3.74 -14.53 24.12
C GLY A 124 5.11 -13.98 23.74
N GLU A 125 6.04 -13.99 24.69
CA GLU A 125 7.33 -13.31 24.54
C GLU A 125 8.13 -13.81 23.33
N LYS A 126 8.69 -12.85 22.56
CA LYS A 126 9.53 -13.10 21.38
C LYS A 126 8.76 -13.85 20.29
N SER A 127 7.46 -13.59 20.18
CA SER A 127 6.64 -14.16 19.13
C SER A 127 7.12 -13.71 17.75
N VAL A 128 6.58 -14.34 16.70
CA VAL A 128 6.78 -13.87 15.32
C VAL A 128 6.19 -12.49 15.05
N LEU A 129 5.36 -11.98 15.98
CA LEU A 129 4.72 -10.68 15.93
C LEU A 129 5.53 -9.60 16.67
N ASP A 130 6.50 -9.98 17.49
CA ASP A 130 7.36 -9.07 18.26
C ASP A 130 8.56 -8.62 17.42
N TYR A 131 8.52 -7.38 16.94
CA TYR A 131 9.66 -6.76 16.25
C TYR A 131 10.47 -5.94 17.23
N THR A 132 11.80 -6.08 17.19
CA THR A 132 12.72 -5.36 18.08
C THR A 132 13.89 -4.75 17.30
N ALA A 133 14.93 -4.29 18.01
CA ALA A 133 16.12 -3.71 17.41
C ALA A 133 16.74 -4.61 16.34
N GLY A 134 16.97 -4.04 15.15
CA GLY A 134 17.59 -4.74 14.03
C GLY A 134 16.64 -5.58 13.17
N ASP A 135 15.43 -5.84 13.64
CA ASP A 135 14.44 -6.54 12.82
C ASP A 135 14.02 -5.71 11.62
N ALA A 136 13.84 -6.39 10.50
CA ALA A 136 13.23 -5.82 9.31
C ALA A 136 11.77 -6.25 9.21
N ILE A 137 10.90 -5.32 8.82
CA ILE A 137 9.48 -5.55 8.61
C ILE A 137 9.09 -5.13 7.21
N THR A 138 8.21 -5.91 6.57
CA THR A 138 7.37 -5.45 5.46
C THR A 138 5.91 -5.68 5.83
N LEU A 139 5.09 -4.66 5.63
CA LEU A 139 3.63 -4.74 5.74
C LEU A 139 3.06 -4.33 4.40
N GLU A 140 2.16 -5.13 3.84
CA GLU A 140 1.46 -4.79 2.60
C GLU A 140 0.02 -5.28 2.61
N ALA A 141 -0.85 -4.60 1.86
CA ALA A 141 -2.23 -4.99 1.66
C ALA A 141 -2.80 -4.34 0.40
N TRP A 142 -3.89 -4.90 -0.12
CA TRP A 142 -4.81 -4.19 -0.99
C TRP A 142 -5.88 -3.50 -0.14
N VAL A 143 -6.15 -2.24 -0.43
CA VAL A 143 -7.12 -1.41 0.31
C VAL A 143 -8.06 -0.69 -0.64
N ASN A 144 -9.35 -0.67 -0.33
CA ASN A 144 -10.35 0.15 -0.99
C ASN A 144 -11.13 0.91 0.07
N LEU A 145 -10.77 2.18 0.28
CA LEU A 145 -11.33 3.01 1.35
C LEU A 145 -12.65 3.64 0.92
N ASN A 146 -13.64 3.70 1.81
CA ASN A 146 -14.87 4.47 1.55
C ASN A 146 -14.63 5.98 1.62
N SER A 147 -13.55 6.41 2.26
CA SER A 147 -13.21 7.82 2.44
C SER A 147 -11.71 7.98 2.69
N THR A 148 -11.14 9.07 2.18
CA THR A 148 -9.77 9.51 2.44
C THR A 148 -9.76 10.83 3.20
N LYS A 149 -10.72 11.01 4.13
CA LYS A 149 -10.87 12.24 4.91
C LYS A 149 -9.60 12.51 5.73
N ALA A 150 -9.06 13.72 5.60
CA ALA A 150 -7.93 14.16 6.41
C ALA A 150 -8.26 14.15 7.92
N GLY A 151 -7.25 13.89 8.75
CA GLY A 151 -7.40 13.84 10.21
C GLY A 151 -7.90 12.51 10.78
N ARG A 152 -8.25 11.54 9.92
CA ARG A 152 -8.50 10.14 10.31
C ARG A 152 -7.26 9.28 10.10
N HIS A 153 -7.17 8.18 10.85
CA HIS A 153 -6.14 7.16 10.71
C HIS A 153 -6.79 5.81 10.42
N TYR A 154 -6.91 5.45 9.15
CA TYR A 154 -7.47 4.17 8.73
C TYR A 154 -6.42 3.08 8.95
N TYR A 155 -6.47 2.42 10.12
CA TYR A 155 -5.53 1.36 10.48
C TYR A 155 -5.73 0.14 9.59
N ILE A 156 -4.67 -0.24 8.87
CA ILE A 156 -4.64 -1.50 8.13
C ILE A 156 -4.32 -2.62 9.13
N ILE A 157 -3.18 -2.49 9.81
CA ILE A 157 -2.73 -3.42 10.84
C ILE A 157 -1.88 -2.67 11.88
N GLY A 158 -1.96 -3.07 13.14
CA GLY A 158 -1.03 -2.61 14.16
C GLY A 158 -0.96 -3.54 15.37
N LYS A 159 0.24 -3.64 15.96
CA LYS A 159 0.49 -4.34 17.22
C LYS A 159 0.62 -3.35 18.37
N GLY A 160 -0.21 -3.52 19.39
CA GLY A 160 -0.30 -2.60 20.52
C GLY A 160 -1.35 -1.50 20.33
N ARG A 161 -1.47 -0.66 21.37
CA ARG A 161 -2.50 0.40 21.52
C ARG A 161 -3.92 -0.15 21.50
N THR A 162 -4.11 -1.37 21.98
CA THR A 162 -5.44 -2.00 22.06
C THR A 162 -6.29 -1.45 23.21
N ASN A 163 -5.67 -0.74 24.15
CA ASN A 163 -6.27 -0.34 25.43
C ASN A 163 -6.80 -1.52 26.27
N ARG A 164 -6.33 -2.75 26.02
CA ARG A 164 -6.65 -3.90 26.88
C ARG A 164 -6.13 -3.66 28.29
N LYS A 165 -6.80 -4.27 29.27
CA LYS A 165 -6.38 -4.16 30.69
C LYS A 165 -5.02 -4.85 30.86
N GLY A 166 -4.10 -4.20 31.55
CA GLY A 166 -2.78 -4.75 31.87
C GLY A 166 -1.66 -4.41 30.88
N VAL A 167 -1.97 -3.71 29.78
CA VAL A 167 -0.98 -3.17 28.84
C VAL A 167 -0.99 -1.64 28.86
N ALA A 168 0.14 -1.01 28.53
CA ALA A 168 0.21 0.44 28.44
C ALA A 168 -0.62 0.94 27.24
N ARG A 169 -1.24 2.12 27.33
CA ARG A 169 -2.10 2.66 26.25
C ARG A 169 -1.34 3.14 25.02
N ASP A 170 -0.02 3.20 25.13
CA ASP A 170 0.88 3.84 24.19
C ASP A 170 2.02 2.93 23.71
N ASN A 171 1.84 1.63 23.90
CA ASN A 171 2.72 0.49 23.56
C ASN A 171 2.71 0.06 22.07
N GLN A 172 2.67 0.98 21.10
CA GLN A 172 2.65 0.57 19.69
C GLN A 172 4.01 -0.01 19.26
N ASN A 173 4.07 -1.29 18.94
CA ASN A 173 5.27 -1.90 18.34
C ASN A 173 5.42 -1.51 16.86
N TYR A 174 4.33 -1.61 16.09
CA TYR A 174 4.20 -1.06 14.74
C TYR A 174 2.73 -0.78 14.42
N GLY A 175 2.48 0.18 13.54
CA GLY A 175 1.16 0.50 13.00
C GLY A 175 1.29 0.99 11.56
N PHE A 176 0.57 0.34 10.65
CA PHE A 176 0.48 0.68 9.25
C PHE A 176 -0.93 1.13 8.92
N ARG A 177 -1.04 2.31 8.31
CA ARG A 177 -2.31 3.04 8.18
C ARG A 177 -2.32 3.95 6.97
N VAL A 178 -3.51 4.35 6.57
CA VAL A 178 -3.74 5.45 5.64
C VAL A 178 -4.25 6.67 6.42
N THR A 179 -3.86 7.87 6.02
CA THR A 179 -4.36 9.13 6.57
C THR A 179 -4.48 10.17 5.46
N GLY A 180 -5.68 10.72 5.27
CA GLY A 180 -5.93 11.46 4.03
C GLY A 180 -5.73 10.54 2.81
N SER A 181 -4.96 11.02 1.84
CA SER A 181 -4.48 10.26 0.67
C SER A 181 -3.06 9.70 0.84
N GLU A 182 -2.56 9.62 2.07
CA GLU A 182 -1.16 9.28 2.38
C GLU A 182 -1.05 7.97 3.17
N ILE A 183 0.04 7.24 2.96
CA ILE A 183 0.48 6.16 3.84
C ILE A 183 1.10 6.75 5.10
N SER A 184 0.87 6.13 6.26
CA SER A 184 1.61 6.42 7.48
C SER A 184 2.05 5.14 8.20
N PHE A 185 3.29 5.18 8.71
CA PHE A 185 3.87 4.17 9.58
C PHE A 185 4.15 4.78 10.95
N LEU A 186 3.86 4.05 12.02
CA LEU A 186 3.97 4.52 13.41
C LEU A 186 4.53 3.43 14.30
N PHE A 187 5.45 3.78 15.19
CA PHE A 187 5.79 2.96 16.35
C PHE A 187 6.13 3.84 17.54
N ARG A 188 6.16 3.26 18.74
CA ARG A 188 6.65 3.91 19.95
C ARG A 188 8.08 3.47 20.19
N GLY A 189 9.02 4.41 20.27
CA GLY A 189 10.41 4.14 20.62
C GLY A 189 10.55 3.86 22.11
N GLN A 190 11.26 2.79 22.44
CA GLN A 190 11.66 2.44 23.80
C GLN A 190 12.93 3.22 24.16
N PRO A 191 12.93 4.01 25.25
CA PRO A 191 14.13 4.69 25.73
C PRO A 191 15.24 3.72 26.12
N GLU A 192 16.48 4.03 25.75
CA GLU A 192 17.65 3.25 26.14
C GLU A 192 18.32 3.80 27.41
N LYS A 193 18.04 5.08 27.73
CA LYS A 193 18.62 5.79 28.89
C LYS A 193 17.52 6.39 29.75
N LYS A 194 17.78 6.52 31.06
CA LYS A 194 16.80 7.02 32.04
C LYS A 194 16.33 8.46 31.80
N ASP A 195 17.13 9.26 31.10
CA ASP A 195 16.85 10.65 30.74
C ASP A 195 16.09 10.80 29.40
N GLN A 196 16.02 9.72 28.60
CA GLN A 196 15.24 9.69 27.38
C GLN A 196 13.77 9.39 27.69
N LYS A 197 12.86 10.14 27.06
CA LYS A 197 11.42 9.87 27.15
C LYS A 197 11.00 8.97 25.99
N ALA A 198 10.09 8.04 26.26
CA ALA A 198 9.48 7.25 25.20
C ALA A 198 8.74 8.21 24.28
N ASP A 199 8.88 8.07 22.97
CA ASP A 199 8.22 8.96 22.01
C ASP A 199 7.70 8.19 20.79
N PHE A 200 6.69 8.75 20.15
CA PHE A 200 6.13 8.20 18.92
C PHE A 200 6.97 8.64 17.73
N HIS A 201 7.33 7.67 16.89
CA HIS A 201 7.99 7.91 15.63
C HIS A 201 6.97 7.65 14.52
N ARG A 202 6.57 8.72 13.84
CA ARG A 202 5.62 8.66 12.73
C ARG A 202 6.28 9.11 11.45
N TRP A 203 6.16 8.28 10.44
CA TRP A 203 6.43 8.65 9.06
C TRP A 203 5.10 8.77 8.31
N THR A 204 5.00 9.78 7.46
CA THR A 204 3.84 10.01 6.58
C THR A 204 4.35 10.31 5.18
N SER A 205 3.75 9.68 4.16
CA SER A 205 4.09 9.94 2.77
C SER A 205 3.69 11.36 2.35
N SER A 206 4.16 11.77 1.17
CA SER A 206 3.77 13.01 0.53
C SER A 206 3.51 12.75 -0.94
N GLY A 207 2.28 12.99 -1.38
CA GLY A 207 1.85 12.78 -2.76
C GLY A 207 1.56 11.32 -3.11
N ALA A 208 1.27 10.45 -2.14
CA ALA A 208 0.92 9.06 -2.41
C ALA A 208 -0.35 8.93 -3.25
N GLY A 209 -1.32 9.84 -3.07
CA GLY A 209 -2.50 9.94 -3.93
C GLY A 209 -3.44 8.73 -3.82
N ILE A 210 -3.56 8.13 -2.63
CA ILE A 210 -4.57 7.11 -2.37
C ILE A 210 -5.96 7.76 -2.49
N SER A 211 -6.83 7.14 -3.28
CA SER A 211 -8.19 7.61 -3.53
C SER A 211 -9.23 6.71 -2.89
N ALA A 212 -10.39 7.27 -2.53
CA ALA A 212 -11.51 6.49 -2.04
C ALA A 212 -12.20 5.73 -3.19
N HIS A 213 -12.83 4.62 -2.88
CA HIS A 213 -13.61 3.76 -3.77
C HIS A 213 -12.80 3.13 -4.92
N ASN A 214 -11.48 3.05 -4.76
CA ASN A 214 -10.56 2.38 -5.68
C ASN A 214 -9.62 1.45 -4.90
N TRP A 215 -9.33 0.28 -5.47
CA TRP A 215 -8.38 -0.69 -4.93
C TRP A 215 -6.95 -0.19 -5.09
N HIS A 216 -6.24 0.14 -4.02
CA HIS A 216 -4.81 0.46 -4.04
C HIS A 216 -3.99 -0.64 -3.39
N HIS A 217 -2.85 -0.99 -3.97
CA HIS A 217 -1.84 -1.78 -3.26
C HIS A 217 -0.97 -0.82 -2.45
N VAL A 218 -0.79 -1.09 -1.16
CA VAL A 218 -0.01 -0.24 -0.26
C VAL A 218 0.98 -1.09 0.50
N ALA A 219 2.23 -0.62 0.59
CA ALA A 219 3.27 -1.32 1.32
C ALA A 219 4.23 -0.38 2.05
N VAL A 220 4.81 -0.85 3.15
CA VAL A 220 5.95 -0.22 3.82
C VAL A 220 6.99 -1.26 4.19
N THR A 221 8.27 -0.93 3.98
CA THR A 221 9.40 -1.70 4.49
C THR A 221 10.22 -0.83 5.44
N TYR A 222 10.69 -1.42 6.54
CA TYR A 222 11.49 -0.71 7.53
C TYR A 222 12.45 -1.65 8.24
N THR A 223 13.62 -1.17 8.66
CA THR A 223 14.52 -1.89 9.57
C THR A 223 14.67 -1.07 10.83
N PHE A 224 14.17 -1.59 11.95
CA PHE A 224 14.23 -0.88 13.23
C PHE A 224 15.67 -0.55 13.59
N VAL A 225 15.84 0.59 14.25
CA VAL A 225 17.12 1.23 14.62
C VAL A 225 18.04 1.67 13.47
N LYS A 226 17.70 1.35 12.21
CA LYS A 226 18.47 1.74 11.03
C LYS A 226 17.84 2.97 10.38
N LYS A 227 18.48 4.13 10.57
CA LYS A 227 18.09 5.38 9.91
C LYS A 227 18.03 5.23 8.39
N LYS A 228 17.11 5.97 7.76
CA LYS A 228 16.86 6.01 6.31
C LYS A 228 16.52 4.64 5.71
N SER A 229 16.06 3.68 6.53
CA SER A 229 15.65 2.36 6.04
C SER A 229 14.20 2.30 5.58
N LEU A 230 13.35 3.25 6.00
CA LEU A 230 11.94 3.25 5.66
C LEU A 230 11.74 3.52 4.16
N LYS A 231 10.99 2.64 3.51
CA LYS A 231 10.49 2.81 2.14
C LYS A 231 9.00 2.52 2.14
N ALA A 232 8.23 3.34 1.44
CA ALA A 232 6.80 3.12 1.26
C ALA A 232 6.47 3.08 -0.23
N TYR A 233 5.40 2.36 -0.57
CA TYR A 233 4.98 2.13 -1.94
C TYR A 233 3.47 2.20 -2.04
N VAL A 234 2.99 2.79 -3.13
CA VAL A 234 1.59 2.75 -3.56
C VAL A 234 1.54 2.27 -4.99
N ASP A 235 0.68 1.30 -5.26
CA ASP A 235 0.48 0.73 -6.59
C ASP A 235 1.82 0.28 -7.22
N GLY A 236 2.65 -0.38 -6.41
CA GLY A 236 3.99 -0.85 -6.77
C GLY A 236 5.06 0.22 -6.95
N GLN A 237 4.72 1.51 -6.85
CA GLN A 237 5.65 2.63 -7.05
C GLN A 237 6.14 3.21 -5.72
N PRO A 238 7.43 3.56 -5.59
CA PRO A 238 7.94 4.18 -4.37
C PRO A 238 7.35 5.57 -4.15
N VAL A 239 7.00 5.88 -2.91
CA VAL A 239 6.50 7.21 -2.51
C VAL A 239 7.46 7.86 -1.51
N SER A 240 7.63 9.18 -1.66
CA SER A 240 8.42 9.98 -0.72
C SER A 240 7.61 10.35 0.52
N GLY A 241 8.27 10.87 1.56
CA GLY A 241 7.62 11.32 2.78
C GLY A 241 8.61 11.77 3.84
N LYS A 242 8.11 12.01 5.05
CA LYS A 242 8.92 12.54 6.15
C LYS A 242 8.50 11.96 7.50
N TRP A 243 9.43 11.96 8.43
CA TRP A 243 9.13 11.74 9.85
C TRP A 243 8.56 13.02 10.43
N ASP A 244 7.24 13.06 10.60
CA ASP A 244 6.50 14.23 11.08
C ASP A 244 6.22 14.18 12.59
N MET A 245 6.65 13.11 13.27
CA MET A 245 6.65 12.96 14.73
C MET A 245 7.87 12.12 15.16
N GLY A 246 8.57 12.52 16.22
CA GLY A 246 9.72 11.81 16.80
C GLY A 246 10.98 11.74 15.93
N GLY A 247 10.88 11.98 14.63
CA GLY A 247 11.99 11.90 13.68
C GLY A 247 12.41 10.46 13.34
N ASP A 248 13.34 10.35 12.40
CA ASP A 248 14.04 9.08 12.13
C ASP A 248 14.97 8.74 13.29
N THR A 249 14.97 7.50 13.76
CA THR A 249 15.53 7.14 15.06
C THR A 249 16.36 5.86 15.05
N THR A 250 17.20 5.74 16.07
CA THR A 250 17.92 4.49 16.41
C THR A 250 17.28 3.77 17.58
N LEU A 251 16.16 4.26 18.13
CA LEU A 251 15.44 3.59 19.21
C LEU A 251 14.72 2.34 18.69
N ALA A 252 14.79 1.27 19.46
CA ALA A 252 13.98 0.07 19.24
C ALA A 252 12.50 0.39 19.51
N PRO A 253 11.54 -0.33 18.88
CA PRO A 253 10.14 -0.20 19.23
C PRO A 253 9.87 -0.80 20.63
N VAL A 254 8.82 -0.33 21.30
CA VAL A 254 8.28 -0.98 22.50
C VAL A 254 7.84 -2.39 22.14
N VAL A 255 8.22 -3.40 22.93
CA VAL A 255 7.84 -4.81 22.76
C VAL A 255 7.08 -5.28 23.98
N ASP A 256 5.89 -5.83 23.77
CA ASP A 256 5.09 -6.52 24.78
C ASP A 256 4.15 -7.53 24.12
N ASN A 257 3.39 -8.27 24.94
CA ASN A 257 2.45 -9.30 24.48
C ASN A 257 1.07 -8.70 24.15
N ASP A 258 0.99 -7.41 23.78
CA ASP A 258 -0.25 -6.85 23.29
C ASP A 258 -0.61 -7.42 21.90
N GLU A 259 -1.90 -7.44 21.59
CA GLU A 259 -2.43 -8.06 20.38
C GLU A 259 -2.13 -7.25 19.13
N VAL A 260 -2.23 -7.94 18.00
CA VAL A 260 -2.29 -7.32 16.68
C VAL A 260 -3.74 -7.16 16.29
N TRP A 261 -4.12 -5.94 15.93
CA TRP A 261 -5.43 -5.63 15.40
C TRP A 261 -5.31 -5.29 13.91
N ILE A 262 -6.17 -5.89 13.11
CA ILE A 262 -6.34 -5.60 11.69
C ILE A 262 -7.65 -4.81 11.56
N GLY A 263 -7.57 -3.64 10.93
CA GLY A 263 -8.72 -2.77 10.73
C GLY A 263 -9.03 -1.82 11.90
N SER A 264 -8.25 -1.80 12.98
CA SER A 264 -8.48 -0.86 14.11
C SER A 264 -7.28 -0.70 15.04
N SER A 265 -7.36 0.29 15.94
CA SER A 265 -6.46 0.52 17.07
C SER A 265 -7.15 1.41 18.12
N MET A 266 -6.42 1.87 19.13
CA MET A 266 -6.87 2.81 20.16
C MET A 266 -8.16 2.38 20.87
N GLY A 267 -8.30 1.10 21.20
CA GLY A 267 -9.49 0.57 21.87
C GLY A 267 -10.76 0.55 21.02
N GLY A 268 -10.63 0.57 19.69
CA GLY A 268 -11.78 0.45 18.78
C GLY A 268 -12.36 1.80 18.38
N SER A 269 -11.62 2.89 18.59
CA SER A 269 -12.07 4.23 18.24
C SER A 269 -12.33 4.36 16.74
N ALA A 270 -13.52 4.79 16.35
CA ALA A 270 -13.91 4.98 14.95
C ALA A 270 -12.97 5.91 14.16
N GLY A 271 -12.32 6.88 14.82
CA GLY A 271 -11.32 7.75 14.18
C GLY A 271 -10.01 7.04 13.83
N SER A 272 -9.75 5.89 14.46
CA SER A 272 -8.60 5.00 14.24
C SER A 272 -8.99 3.62 13.69
N SER A 273 -10.22 3.48 13.19
CA SER A 273 -10.71 2.26 12.55
C SER A 273 -10.72 2.42 11.04
N PHE A 274 -10.50 1.29 10.35
CA PHE A 274 -10.59 1.18 8.91
C PHE A 274 -12.04 1.36 8.44
N ASP A 275 -12.19 1.81 7.19
CA ASP A 275 -13.48 2.15 6.59
C ASP A 275 -13.45 1.78 5.12
N GLY A 276 -13.95 0.59 4.77
CA GLY A 276 -13.88 0.07 3.42
C GLY A 276 -13.48 -1.41 3.37
N GLN A 277 -12.92 -1.82 2.24
CA GLN A 277 -12.50 -3.20 1.99
C GLN A 277 -10.98 -3.36 2.08
N MET A 278 -10.54 -4.51 2.58
CA MET A 278 -9.14 -4.90 2.64
C MET A 278 -8.99 -6.31 2.10
N ASP A 279 -7.94 -6.51 1.31
CA ASP A 279 -7.62 -7.79 0.73
C ASP A 279 -6.10 -8.06 0.86
N GLU A 280 -5.69 -9.32 0.80
CA GLU A 280 -4.30 -9.72 0.61
C GLU A 280 -3.29 -9.11 1.60
N LEU A 281 -3.64 -9.08 2.90
CA LEU A 281 -2.77 -8.52 3.95
C LEU A 281 -1.62 -9.48 4.26
N ALA A 282 -0.39 -9.02 4.08
CA ALA A 282 0.82 -9.79 4.36
C ALA A 282 1.80 -9.06 5.28
N VAL A 283 2.46 -9.83 6.14
CA VAL A 283 3.46 -9.39 7.13
C VAL A 283 4.72 -10.22 6.94
N TYR A 284 5.87 -9.56 6.86
CA TYR A 284 7.17 -10.20 6.65
C TYR A 284 8.17 -9.76 7.71
N ARG A 285 8.96 -10.69 8.24
CA ARG A 285 10.19 -10.40 9.03
C ARG A 285 11.41 -10.08 8.15
N LYS A 286 11.20 -9.45 6.99
CA LYS A 286 12.25 -8.98 6.09
C LYS A 286 11.80 -7.72 5.37
N ALA A 287 12.76 -6.90 4.96
CA ALA A 287 12.49 -5.76 4.08
C ALA A 287 12.48 -6.26 2.62
N LEU A 288 11.32 -6.26 1.97
CA LEU A 288 11.24 -6.56 0.55
C LEU A 288 11.95 -5.49 -0.29
N SER A 289 12.51 -5.92 -1.42
CA SER A 289 13.09 -5.01 -2.40
C SER A 289 11.98 -4.26 -3.15
N ALA A 290 12.32 -3.09 -3.72
CA ALA A 290 11.38 -2.33 -4.54
C ALA A 290 10.86 -3.15 -5.74
N LYS A 291 11.69 -4.05 -6.29
CA LYS A 291 11.30 -4.92 -7.40
C LYS A 291 10.26 -5.97 -6.99
N GLN A 292 10.40 -6.54 -5.79
CA GLN A 292 9.41 -7.47 -5.22
C GLN A 292 8.07 -6.77 -5.04
N VAL A 293 8.06 -5.64 -4.33
CA VAL A 293 6.83 -4.85 -4.09
C VAL A 293 6.20 -4.38 -5.41
N ALA A 294 7.01 -3.93 -6.38
CA ALA A 294 6.50 -3.55 -7.70
C ALA A 294 5.84 -4.72 -8.45
N SER A 295 6.36 -5.94 -8.28
CA SER A 295 5.78 -7.14 -8.90
C SER A 295 4.43 -7.52 -8.30
N HIS A 296 4.19 -7.19 -7.02
CA HIS A 296 2.92 -7.39 -6.31
C HIS A 296 1.81 -6.46 -6.81
N PHE A 297 2.12 -5.50 -7.69
CA PHE A 297 1.10 -4.67 -8.33
C PHE A 297 1.03 -4.95 -9.83
N LYS A 298 -0.06 -5.60 -10.25
CA LYS A 298 -0.37 -5.77 -11.67
C LYS A 298 -1.77 -5.26 -11.97
N TYR A 299 -1.83 -4.19 -12.74
CA TYR A 299 -3.05 -3.49 -13.12
C TYR A 299 -3.08 -3.27 -14.62
N HIS A 300 -4.23 -3.55 -15.24
CA HIS A 300 -4.54 -3.22 -16.61
C HIS A 300 -5.59 -2.11 -16.62
N ALA A 301 -5.23 -0.95 -17.17
CA ALA A 301 -6.19 0.13 -17.34
C ALA A 301 -7.32 -0.34 -18.28
N PRO A 302 -8.60 -0.18 -17.90
CA PRO A 302 -9.69 -0.47 -18.82
C PRO A 302 -9.63 0.53 -19.98
N ASP A 303 -9.76 0.03 -21.20
CA ASP A 303 -9.87 0.88 -22.37
C ASP A 303 -11.19 1.66 -22.30
N PRO A 304 -11.18 2.99 -22.48
CA PRO A 304 -12.41 3.77 -22.49
C PRO A 304 -13.26 3.37 -23.70
N GLN A 305 -14.30 2.58 -23.47
CA GLN A 305 -15.29 2.23 -24.49
C GLN A 305 -16.37 3.32 -24.52
N ILE A 306 -16.52 3.99 -25.66
CA ILE A 306 -17.64 4.90 -25.91
C ILE A 306 -18.54 4.22 -26.93
N ASP A 307 -19.76 3.90 -26.50
CA ASP A 307 -20.82 3.50 -27.41
C ASP A 307 -21.41 4.76 -28.07
N TRP A 308 -20.87 5.11 -29.24
CA TRP A 308 -21.34 6.24 -30.02
C TRP A 308 -22.79 6.07 -30.51
N THR A 309 -23.29 4.85 -30.61
CA THR A 309 -24.66 4.58 -31.07
C THR A 309 -25.71 4.87 -30.00
N ALA A 310 -25.30 4.88 -28.72
CA ALA A 310 -26.15 5.23 -27.59
C ALA A 310 -26.25 6.75 -27.35
N ILE A 311 -25.52 7.57 -28.11
CA ILE A 311 -25.51 9.03 -27.97
C ILE A 311 -26.32 9.61 -29.13
N PRO A 312 -27.50 10.22 -28.87
CA PRO A 312 -28.26 10.89 -29.92
C PRO A 312 -27.45 12.00 -30.60
N GLU A 313 -27.62 12.18 -31.91
CA GLU A 313 -26.85 13.16 -32.71
C GLU A 313 -27.01 14.61 -32.22
N ASP A 314 -28.13 14.92 -31.55
CA ASP A 314 -28.46 16.24 -30.98
C ASP A 314 -28.08 16.38 -29.50
N ARG A 315 -27.26 15.48 -28.96
CA ARG A 315 -26.91 15.43 -27.52
C ARG A 315 -25.41 15.32 -27.27
N VAL A 316 -25.00 15.84 -26.11
CA VAL A 316 -23.68 15.67 -25.51
C VAL A 316 -23.79 14.66 -24.37
N LYS A 317 -22.93 13.64 -24.37
CA LYS A 317 -22.80 12.69 -23.25
C LYS A 317 -21.83 13.25 -22.22
N VAL A 318 -22.32 13.46 -21.01
CA VAL A 318 -21.51 13.90 -19.87
C VAL A 318 -21.29 12.73 -18.93
N ASP A 319 -20.01 12.44 -18.66
CA ASP A 319 -19.55 11.44 -17.72
C ASP A 319 -18.97 12.12 -16.47
N ILE A 320 -19.41 11.65 -15.30
CA ILE A 320 -18.80 11.99 -14.02
C ILE A 320 -17.93 10.82 -13.59
N LEU A 321 -16.65 11.08 -13.39
CA LEU A 321 -15.68 10.09 -12.94
C LEU A 321 -15.20 10.43 -11.53
N GLU A 322 -15.34 9.49 -10.60
CA GLU A 322 -14.99 9.64 -9.19
C GLU A 322 -13.71 8.85 -8.85
N GLY A 323 -13.12 9.14 -7.69
CA GLY A 323 -11.87 8.51 -7.26
C GLY A 323 -10.65 9.07 -7.98
N VAL A 324 -10.71 10.33 -8.40
CA VAL A 324 -9.53 11.04 -8.90
C VAL A 324 -8.62 11.30 -7.71
N PRO A 325 -7.32 11.00 -7.79
CA PRO A 325 -6.40 11.29 -6.71
C PRO A 325 -6.17 12.80 -6.61
N ASN A 326 -6.08 13.31 -5.37
CA ASN A 326 -5.74 14.71 -5.11
C ASN A 326 -4.25 14.99 -5.38
N LYS A 327 -3.87 15.03 -6.66
CA LYS A 327 -2.50 15.29 -7.11
C LYS A 327 -2.48 16.16 -8.35
N LYS A 328 -1.44 16.98 -8.47
CA LYS A 328 -1.20 17.84 -9.63
C LYS A 328 -0.53 17.07 -10.78
N SER A 329 -1.14 15.97 -11.21
CA SER A 329 -0.63 15.11 -12.29
C SER A 329 -1.80 14.34 -12.93
N TRP A 330 -1.77 14.16 -14.25
CA TRP A 330 -2.70 13.31 -15.00
C TRP A 330 -2.26 11.84 -15.05
N THR A 331 -1.10 11.52 -14.49
CA THR A 331 -0.57 10.16 -14.43
C THR A 331 -1.18 9.43 -13.24
N PHE A 332 -2.44 9.00 -13.35
CA PHE A 332 -3.13 8.15 -12.39
C PHE A 332 -3.89 7.03 -13.07
N ARG A 333 -4.31 6.04 -12.28
CA ARG A 333 -5.24 5.04 -12.77
C ARG A 333 -6.55 5.70 -13.19
N PRO A 334 -7.12 5.31 -14.34
CA PRO A 334 -8.39 5.83 -14.81
C PRO A 334 -9.41 5.91 -13.66
N PRO A 335 -10.02 7.09 -13.44
CA PRO A 335 -11.02 7.24 -12.40
C PRO A 335 -12.26 6.42 -12.77
N ARG A 336 -13.01 6.00 -11.76
CA ARG A 336 -14.18 5.16 -11.95
C ARG A 336 -15.32 5.99 -12.52
N LEU A 337 -15.95 5.52 -13.60
CA LEU A 337 -17.21 6.11 -14.06
C LEU A 337 -18.27 5.98 -12.95
N ALA A 338 -18.74 7.11 -12.45
CA ALA A 338 -19.76 7.18 -11.41
C ALA A 338 -21.16 7.30 -12.02
N GLU A 339 -21.31 8.13 -13.06
CA GLU A 339 -22.59 8.44 -13.67
C GLU A 339 -22.38 8.95 -15.11
N SER A 340 -23.37 8.70 -15.97
CA SER A 340 -23.45 9.26 -17.33
C SER A 340 -24.85 9.83 -17.55
N PHE A 341 -24.94 10.99 -18.18
CA PHE A 341 -26.22 11.57 -18.64
C PHE A 341 -26.01 12.30 -19.97
N THR A 342 -27.11 12.65 -20.65
CA THR A 342 -27.05 13.43 -21.88
C THR A 342 -27.70 14.79 -21.71
N GLN A 343 -27.19 15.79 -22.41
CA GLN A 343 -27.74 17.14 -22.42
C GLN A 343 -27.66 17.76 -23.82
N PRO A 344 -28.52 18.74 -24.16
CA PRO A 344 -28.58 19.28 -25.53
C PRO A 344 -27.40 20.20 -25.90
N HIS A 345 -26.64 20.71 -24.94
CA HIS A 345 -25.57 21.67 -25.20
C HIS A 345 -24.32 21.37 -24.36
N PHE A 346 -23.15 21.76 -24.85
CA PHE A 346 -21.88 21.72 -24.11
C PHE A 346 -21.80 22.89 -23.11
N ALA A 347 -22.72 22.93 -22.14
CA ALA A 347 -22.76 23.92 -21.08
C ALA A 347 -23.12 23.25 -19.76
N LEU A 348 -22.24 23.39 -18.76
CA LEU A 348 -22.47 22.90 -17.40
C LEU A 348 -22.64 24.11 -16.48
N ILE A 349 -23.88 24.42 -16.12
CA ILE A 349 -24.21 25.51 -15.18
C ILE A 349 -24.18 25.07 -13.72
N GLU A 350 -24.27 23.76 -13.48
CA GLU A 350 -24.14 23.12 -12.17
C GLU A 350 -23.53 21.74 -12.30
N ILE A 351 -22.98 21.23 -11.19
CA ILE A 351 -22.49 19.86 -11.10
C ILE A 351 -23.65 18.98 -10.63
N PRO A 352 -23.97 17.87 -11.32
CA PRO A 352 -25.06 16.99 -10.91
C PRO A 352 -24.90 16.48 -9.49
N ASN A 353 -25.99 16.59 -8.72
CA ASN A 353 -26.05 16.09 -7.34
C ASN A 353 -25.74 14.58 -7.30
N ARG A 354 -24.99 14.16 -6.29
CA ARG A 354 -24.83 12.74 -5.96
C ARG A 354 -25.87 12.35 -4.92
N TYR A 355 -26.51 11.21 -5.09
CA TYR A 355 -27.47 10.66 -4.14
C TYR A 355 -26.98 9.32 -3.59
N SER A 356 -27.24 9.07 -2.30
CA SER A 356 -27.04 7.75 -1.71
C SER A 356 -28.07 6.74 -2.24
N SER A 357 -27.87 5.46 -1.94
CA SER A 357 -28.85 4.41 -2.26
C SER A 357 -30.24 4.64 -1.64
N ARG A 358 -30.35 5.54 -0.66
CA ARG A 358 -31.60 5.95 -0.02
C ARG A 358 -32.17 7.26 -0.59
N GLY A 359 -31.60 7.79 -1.68
CA GLY A 359 -32.05 9.04 -2.31
C GLY A 359 -31.67 10.31 -1.55
N ILE A 360 -30.76 10.24 -0.58
CA ILE A 360 -30.29 11.41 0.17
C ILE A 360 -29.15 12.07 -0.61
N LYS A 361 -29.23 13.40 -0.82
CA LYS A 361 -28.12 14.16 -1.41
C LYS A 361 -26.88 14.06 -0.54
N VAL A 362 -25.77 13.65 -1.13
CA VAL A 362 -24.47 13.50 -0.47
C VAL A 362 -23.38 14.20 -1.28
N ASP A 363 -22.28 14.53 -0.63
CA ASP A 363 -21.14 15.12 -1.31
C ASP A 363 -20.48 14.09 -2.25
N ARG A 364 -19.97 14.59 -3.39
CA ARG A 364 -19.09 13.81 -4.26
C ARG A 364 -17.69 13.71 -3.62
N PRO A 365 -16.98 12.59 -3.81
CA PRO A 365 -15.58 12.51 -3.40
C PRO A 365 -14.76 13.56 -4.15
N ASP A 366 -13.91 14.29 -3.43
CA ASP A 366 -13.03 15.32 -3.97
C ASP A 366 -11.59 14.79 -4.11
N PRO A 367 -10.94 14.91 -5.28
CA PRO A 367 -11.47 15.41 -6.55
C PRO A 367 -12.27 14.39 -7.37
N PHE A 368 -13.08 14.91 -8.29
CA PHE A 368 -13.75 14.17 -9.37
C PHE A 368 -13.58 14.90 -10.70
N LEU A 369 -13.77 14.17 -11.80
CA LEU A 369 -13.63 14.66 -13.17
C LEU A 369 -15.00 14.68 -13.85
N VAL A 370 -15.28 15.75 -14.59
CA VAL A 370 -16.40 15.80 -15.53
C VAL A 370 -15.82 15.79 -16.95
N ARG A 371 -16.28 14.83 -17.76
CA ARG A 371 -15.90 14.67 -19.17
C ARG A 371 -17.17 14.83 -20.01
N ALA A 372 -17.12 15.64 -21.05
CA ALA A 372 -18.24 15.89 -21.96
C ALA A 372 -17.81 15.78 -23.41
#